data_AF-A0A1Z4JLZ8-F1
#
_entry.id   AF-A0A1Z4JLZ8-F1
#
_cell.length_a   1.000
_cell.length_b   1.000
_cell.length_c   1.000
_cell.angle_alpha   90.00
_cell.angle_beta   90.00
_cell.angle_gamma   90.00
#
_symmetry.space_group_name_H-M   'P 1'
#
loop_
_entity.id
_entity.type
_entity.pdbx_description
1 polymer ?
#
loop_
_entity_poly.entity_id
_entity_poly.type
_entity_poly.pdbx_seq_one_letter_code
_entity_poly.pdbx_strand_id
1 'polypeptide(L)'
;MTALNISNQIPPAINTVEDIAAWALLALQAMNPQMRVLETDLANERVVDSGIFKAADGTTRLWMRASFEIDPAWASDNSKKLWLHVREFSQTQIPSAYTSN
;
A
#
# COMPACT_ATOMS: atom_id res chain seq x y z
N MET A 1 1.37 -9.71 13.40
CA MET A 1 0.89 -9.41 12.04
C MET A 1 -0.09 -10.46 11.58
N THR A 2 -1.09 -10.07 10.80
CA THR A 2 -2.00 -11.03 10.18
C THR A 2 -1.53 -11.27 8.76
N ALA A 3 -1.13 -12.51 8.45
CA ALA A 3 -0.78 -12.89 7.09
C ALA A 3 -1.98 -12.70 6.16
N LEU A 4 -1.75 -12.12 4.98
CA LEU A 4 -2.76 -12.01 3.93
C LEU A 4 -3.09 -13.41 3.39
N ASN A 5 -4.35 -13.84 3.53
CA ASN A 5 -4.83 -15.03 2.86
C ASN A 5 -5.27 -14.69 1.43
N ILE A 6 -4.33 -14.86 0.49
CA ILE A 6 -4.50 -14.58 -0.93
C ILE A 6 -5.72 -15.30 -1.53
N SER A 7 -6.08 -16.48 -1.02
CA SER A 7 -7.15 -17.29 -1.60
C SER A 7 -8.57 -16.75 -1.37
N ASN A 8 -8.77 -15.91 -0.34
CA ASN A 8 -10.12 -15.47 0.04
C ASN A 8 -10.22 -14.00 0.50
N GLN A 9 -9.11 -13.28 0.69
CA GLN A 9 -9.14 -11.87 1.09
C GLN A 9 -8.93 -10.91 -0.09
N ILE A 10 -8.35 -11.36 -1.20
CA ILE A 10 -8.27 -10.57 -2.44
C ILE A 10 -9.56 -10.80 -3.21
N PRO A 11 -10.34 -9.74 -3.53
CA PRO A 11 -11.55 -9.87 -4.33
C PRO A 11 -11.27 -10.56 -5.69
N PRO A 12 -12.12 -11.50 -6.13
CA PRO A 12 -11.87 -12.30 -7.32
C PRO A 12 -11.95 -11.52 -8.64
N ALA A 13 -12.43 -10.26 -8.62
CA ALA A 13 -12.44 -9.40 -9.80
C ALA A 13 -11.12 -8.65 -10.03
N ILE A 14 -10.15 -8.74 -9.10
CA ILE A 14 -8.81 -8.19 -9.28
C ILE A 14 -8.03 -9.11 -10.22
N ASN A 15 -7.84 -8.65 -11.45
CA ASN A 15 -7.25 -9.45 -12.52
C ASN A 15 -5.96 -8.86 -13.10
N THR A 16 -5.64 -7.62 -12.77
CA THR A 16 -4.49 -6.89 -13.31
C THR A 16 -3.54 -6.43 -12.21
N VAL A 17 -2.32 -6.05 -12.61
CA VAL A 17 -1.31 -5.49 -11.70
C VAL A 17 -1.78 -4.12 -11.18
N GLU A 18 -2.50 -3.38 -12.00
CA GLU A 18 -3.11 -2.10 -11.66
C GLU A 18 -4.22 -2.27 -10.62
N ASP A 19 -5.09 -3.28 -10.78
CA ASP A 19 -6.16 -3.58 -9.82
C ASP A 19 -5.58 -3.99 -8.46
N ILE A 20 -4.57 -4.86 -8.44
CA ILE A 20 -3.96 -5.31 -7.18
C ILE A 20 -3.21 -4.17 -6.50
N ALA A 21 -2.54 -3.28 -7.24
CA ALA A 21 -1.88 -2.11 -6.67
C ALA A 21 -2.89 -1.13 -6.07
N ALA A 22 -3.98 -0.85 -6.77
CA ALA A 22 -5.05 0.02 -6.28
C ALA A 22 -5.71 -0.55 -5.02
N TRP A 23 -6.10 -1.83 -5.07
CA TRP A 23 -6.70 -2.51 -3.93
C TRP A 23 -5.76 -2.53 -2.72
N ALA A 24 -4.50 -2.92 -2.91
CA ALA A 24 -3.55 -3.06 -1.80
C ALA A 24 -3.29 -1.73 -1.09
N LEU A 25 -3.10 -0.64 -1.85
CA LEU A 25 -2.84 0.68 -1.26
C LEU A 25 -4.09 1.27 -0.59
N LEU A 26 -5.27 1.13 -1.20
CA LEU A 26 -6.51 1.58 -0.57
C LEU A 26 -6.82 0.78 0.70
N ALA A 27 -6.59 -0.53 0.69
CA ALA A 27 -6.74 -1.38 1.88
C ALA A 27 -5.74 -0.97 2.99
N LEU A 28 -4.46 -0.78 2.65
CA LEU A 28 -3.44 -0.35 3.62
C LEU A 28 -3.76 1.03 4.22
N GLN A 29 -4.26 1.98 3.42
CA GLN A 29 -4.69 3.28 3.93
C GLN A 29 -5.89 3.14 4.87
N ALA A 30 -6.89 2.32 4.52
CA ALA A 30 -8.05 2.07 5.37
C ALA A 30 -7.69 1.37 6.69
N MET A 31 -6.70 0.47 6.66
CA MET A 31 -6.17 -0.22 7.84
C MET A 31 -5.37 0.70 8.76
N ASN A 32 -4.74 1.75 8.23
CA ASN A 32 -3.79 2.60 8.94
C ASN A 32 -3.98 4.11 8.63
N PRO A 33 -5.20 4.68 8.77
CA PRO A 33 -5.55 6.00 8.19
C PRO A 33 -4.81 7.19 8.81
N GLN A 34 -4.25 7.01 10.00
CA GLN A 34 -3.50 8.04 10.74
C GLN A 34 -2.02 7.69 10.90
N MET A 35 -1.56 6.58 10.32
CA MET A 35 -0.15 6.21 10.42
C MET A 35 0.68 7.18 9.59
N ARG A 36 1.69 7.76 10.22
CA ARG A 36 2.57 8.75 9.62
C ARG A 36 4.03 8.41 9.89
N VAL A 37 4.89 8.89 9.00
CA VAL A 37 6.34 8.81 9.08
C VAL A 37 6.92 10.20 8.86
N LEU A 38 8.00 10.49 9.56
CA LEU A 38 8.79 11.69 9.36
C LEU A 38 9.74 11.44 8.18
N GLU A 39 9.43 11.99 7.00
CA GLU A 39 10.27 11.80 5.81
C GLU A 39 11.43 12.80 5.74
N THR A 40 11.26 13.95 6.40
CA THR A 40 12.31 14.94 6.68
C THR A 40 12.06 15.48 8.07
N ASP A 41 13.05 16.11 8.70
CA ASP A 41 12.94 16.66 10.06
C ASP A 41 11.73 17.58 10.30
N LEU A 42 11.13 18.13 9.23
CA LEU A 42 10.00 19.05 9.28
C LEU A 42 8.73 18.52 8.58
N ALA A 43 8.77 17.35 7.94
CA ALA A 43 7.65 16.84 7.13
C ALA A 43 7.13 15.50 7.68
N ASN A 44 5.94 15.56 8.29
CA ASN A 44 5.24 14.40 8.82
C ASN A 44 4.12 13.96 7.86
N GLU A 45 4.39 12.89 7.11
CA GLU A 45 3.58 12.45 5.98
C GLU A 45 2.87 11.14 6.30
N ARG A 46 1.72 10.89 5.68
CA ARG A 46 1.03 9.59 5.83
C ARG A 46 1.85 8.48 5.17
N VAL A 47 1.94 7.33 5.85
CA VAL A 47 2.63 6.15 5.30
C VAL A 47 1.98 5.68 4.00
N VAL A 48 0.65 5.71 3.93
CA VAL A 48 -0.11 5.52 2.69
C VAL A 48 -1.15 6.64 2.58
N ASP A 49 -1.21 7.29 1.43
CA ASP A 49 -2.21 8.31 1.12
C ASP A 49 -2.75 8.10 -0.29
N SER A 50 -3.99 8.54 -0.51
CA SER A 50 -4.63 8.48 -1.82
C SER A 50 -5.63 9.60 -2.00
N GLY A 51 -5.97 9.84 -3.25
CA GLY A 51 -6.93 10.86 -3.64
C GLY A 51 -7.35 10.69 -5.09
N ILE A 52 -8.43 11.38 -5.47
CA ILE A 52 -8.92 11.41 -6.85
C ILE A 52 -8.78 12.84 -7.35
N PHE A 53 -8.21 13.01 -8.53
CA PHE A 53 -8.08 14.32 -9.15
C PHE A 53 -8.40 14.27 -10.65
N LYS A 54 -8.64 15.45 -11.22
CA LYS A 54 -8.82 15.64 -12.66
C LYS A 54 -7.48 16.04 -13.28
N ALA A 55 -6.96 15.22 -14.19
CA ALA A 55 -5.73 15.52 -14.91
C ALA A 55 -5.94 16.54 -16.03
N ALA A 56 -4.86 17.13 -16.52
CA ALA A 56 -4.89 18.17 -17.55
C ALA A 56 -5.50 17.70 -18.89
N ASP A 57 -5.45 16.39 -19.16
CA ASP A 57 -6.09 15.75 -20.32
C ASP A 57 -7.60 15.53 -20.14
N GLY A 58 -8.18 15.96 -19.02
CA GLY A 58 -9.59 15.76 -18.71
C GLY A 58 -9.93 14.36 -18.23
N THR A 59 -8.95 13.50 -17.93
CA THR A 59 -9.20 12.19 -17.30
C THR A 59 -9.33 12.32 -15.78
N THR A 60 -10.13 11.45 -15.16
CA THR A 60 -10.17 11.33 -13.69
C THR A 60 -9.18 10.25 -13.29
N ARG A 61 -8.28 10.55 -12.36
CA ARG A 61 -7.18 9.65 -11.97
C ARG A 61 -7.20 9.39 -10.47
N LEU A 62 -7.00 8.13 -10.10
CA LEU A 62 -6.64 7.72 -8.74
C LEU A 62 -5.14 7.98 -8.55
N TRP A 63 -4.81 8.84 -7.61
CA TRP A 63 -3.44 9.04 -7.12
C TRP A 63 -3.27 8.28 -5.82
N MET A 64 -2.12 7.63 -5.67
CA MET A 64 -1.73 6.92 -4.46
C MET A 64 -0.24 7.15 -4.21
N ARG A 65 0.12 7.25 -2.94
CA ARG A 65 1.51 7.34 -2.46
C ARG A 65 1.67 6.40 -1.29
N ALA A 66 2.80 5.69 -1.25
CA ALA A 66 3.20 4.88 -0.12
C ALA A 66 4.68 5.07 0.19
N SER A 67 5.02 5.06 1.48
CA SER A 67 6.38 5.19 2.01
C SER A 67 6.64 3.99 2.92
N PHE A 68 7.26 2.96 2.37
CA PHE A 68 7.54 1.73 3.11
C PHE A 68 8.97 1.74 3.64
N GLU A 69 9.12 1.41 4.91
CA GLU A 69 10.44 1.16 5.49
C GLU A 69 11.06 -0.08 4.83
N ILE A 70 12.33 0.02 4.44
CA ILE A 70 13.08 -1.08 3.83
C ILE A 70 14.20 -1.51 4.77
N ASP A 71 14.39 -2.82 4.88
CA ASP A 71 15.49 -3.39 5.66
C ASP A 71 16.84 -3.05 5.03
N PRO A 72 17.80 -2.40 5.72
CA PRO A 72 19.09 -1.95 5.16
C PRO A 72 19.89 -3.04 4.44
N ALA A 73 19.64 -4.32 4.74
CA ALA A 73 20.21 -5.45 4.02
C ALA A 73 19.90 -5.44 2.52
N TRP A 74 18.86 -4.71 2.07
CA TRP A 74 18.49 -4.57 0.66
C TRP A 74 19.65 -4.15 -0.25
N ALA A 75 20.61 -3.38 0.30
CA ALA A 75 21.76 -2.87 -0.47
C ALA A 75 22.85 -3.92 -0.70
N SER A 76 22.87 -5.00 0.09
CA SER A 76 23.91 -6.03 0.08
C SER A 76 23.40 -7.44 -0.23
N ASP A 77 22.12 -7.72 0.06
CA ASP A 77 21.49 -9.03 -0.16
C ASP A 77 20.92 -9.15 -1.57
N ASN A 78 21.76 -9.62 -2.50
CA ASN A 78 21.35 -9.86 -3.89
C ASN A 78 20.52 -11.15 -4.06
N SER A 79 20.23 -11.91 -2.99
CA SER A 79 19.43 -13.13 -3.07
C SER A 79 17.92 -12.88 -3.10
N LYS A 80 17.50 -11.66 -2.72
CA LYS A 80 16.11 -11.24 -2.62
C LYS A 80 15.82 -10.07 -3.56
N LYS A 81 14.54 -9.89 -3.87
CA LYS A 81 14.05 -8.73 -4.61
C LYS A 81 13.69 -7.61 -3.64
N LEU A 82 13.72 -6.35 -4.09
CA LEU A 82 13.48 -5.17 -3.24
C LEU A 82 12.17 -5.27 -2.41
N TRP A 83 11.09 -5.76 -3.02
CA TRP A 83 9.80 -5.92 -2.34
C TRP A 83 9.80 -6.98 -1.22
N LEU A 84 10.81 -7.84 -1.14
CA LEU A 84 11.01 -8.79 -0.03
C LEU A 84 11.82 -8.18 1.12
N HIS A 85 12.30 -6.94 0.99
CA HIS A 85 12.96 -6.18 2.06
C HIS A 85 12.03 -5.16 2.72
N VAL A 86 10.79 -5.02 2.26
CA VAL A 86 9.81 -4.13 2.88
C VAL A 86 9.53 -4.62 4.30
N ARG A 87 9.71 -3.73 5.28
CA ARG A 87 9.31 -3.99 6.67
C ARG A 87 7.82 -3.78 6.79
N GLU A 88 7.16 -4.81 7.26
CA GLU A 88 5.72 -4.80 7.41
C GLU A 88 5.33 -3.99 8.67
N PHE A 89 4.34 -3.11 8.55
CA PHE A 89 4.00 -2.16 9.62
C PHE A 89 2.58 -2.33 10.17
N SER A 90 1.66 -2.92 9.40
CA SER A 90 0.26 -2.99 9.81
C SER A 90 -0.03 -4.20 10.71
N GLN A 91 -0.79 -3.95 11.78
CA GLN A 91 -1.30 -5.00 12.67
C GLN A 91 -2.83 -5.08 12.66
N THR A 92 -3.47 -4.20 11.88
CA THR A 92 -4.93 -4.12 11.74
C THR A 92 -5.42 -5.22 10.80
N GLN A 93 -6.63 -5.73 11.03
CA GLN A 93 -7.29 -6.62 10.06
C GLN A 93 -7.72 -5.84 8.81
N ILE A 94 -7.71 -6.49 7.66
CA ILE A 94 -8.29 -5.92 6.43
C ILE A 94 -9.80 -5.72 6.66
N PRO A 95 -10.35 -4.51 6.49
CA PRO A 95 -11.78 -4.29 6.66
C PRO A 95 -12.58 -5.14 5.67
N SER A 96 -13.73 -5.67 6.10
CA SER A 96 -14.56 -6.57 5.27
C SER A 96 -15.00 -5.96 3.94
N ALA A 97 -15.16 -4.64 3.88
CA ALA A 97 -15.47 -3.91 2.65
C ALA A 97 -14.39 -4.07 1.55
N TYR A 98 -13.17 -4.49 1.91
CA TYR A 98 -12.07 -4.73 0.98
C TYR A 98 -11.92 -6.21 0.60
N THR A 99 -12.72 -7.12 1.17
CA THR A 99 -12.65 -8.57 0.86
C THR A 99 -13.76 -9.03 -0.10
N SER A 100 -14.59 -8.10 -0.60
CA SER A 100 -15.68 -8.35 -1.56
C SER A 100 -15.72 -7.26 -2.64
N ASN A 101 -16.37 -7.56 -3.77
CA ASN A 101 -16.61 -6.59 -4.85
C ASN A 101 -17.84 -5.71 -4.57
#